data_AF-A0A330L373-F1
#
_entry.id   AF-A0A330L373-F1
#
_cell.length_a   1.000
_cell.length_b   1.000
_cell.length_c   1.000
_cell.angle_alpha   90.00
_cell.angle_beta   90.00
_cell.angle_gamma   90.00
#
_symmetry.space_group_name_H-M   'P 1'
#
loop_
_entity.id
_entity.type
_entity.pdbx_description
1 polymer ?
#
loop_
_entity_poly.entity_id
_entity_poly.type
_entity_poly.pdbx_seq_one_letter_code
_entity_poly.pdbx_strand_id
1 'polypeptide(L)'
;MHLRRIFGYTAIFLVLAAPAVRADDICLGDEEEKAAKAQVAALRKAESSGQPAALFIAYRSIMNNDCIDRYDKTAMATAKANLTKLGRDLAKTAEAKGVFYSPEPVRPDGHTSAFRYFDAIGDYPEANRVMLKAMHLKPEDLQLFKIAWAIDQGRTAGSRDPRTGEQPPYVSPPAYRQELTKIASTNADRLMKAEEKDAPGLSGSAADVSVSTMSSLQKLRTAAEWMTYAPGGDKPAKDRADQRGDTIMKRSDPTFTHMNATLYYEFSGSPKGKEIAAQLKKKGEESQRAMEKTGNKLKEAITEQSAADQKKFDKKKADLEKELGF
;
A
#
# COMPACT_ATOMS: atom_id res chain seq x y z
N MET A 1 -31.74 -96.94 9.99
CA MET A 1 -30.75 -97.77 10.73
C MET A 1 -29.41 -97.04 10.64
N HIS A 2 -28.85 -96.58 11.76
CA HIS A 2 -27.48 -96.01 11.94
C HIS A 2 -27.16 -94.67 11.22
N LEU A 3 -26.32 -93.74 11.69
CA LEU A 3 -25.79 -93.32 12.99
C LEU A 3 -24.95 -92.03 12.71
N ARG A 4 -25.11 -90.96 13.52
CA ARG A 4 -24.16 -89.85 13.86
C ARG A 4 -23.52 -88.94 12.78
N ARG A 5 -23.71 -87.61 12.96
CA ARG A 5 -22.68 -86.54 13.20
C ARG A 5 -23.35 -85.15 13.25
N ILE A 6 -23.79 -84.67 14.41
CA ILE A 6 -23.16 -83.69 15.35
C ILE A 6 -22.74 -82.34 14.73
N PHE A 7 -23.45 -81.26 15.11
CA PHE A 7 -22.98 -80.04 15.81
C PHE A 7 -23.80 -78.81 15.38
N GLY A 8 -24.32 -78.06 16.35
CA GLY A 8 -24.81 -76.70 16.07
C GLY A 8 -25.78 -76.15 17.11
N TYR A 9 -25.35 -75.97 18.36
CA TYR A 9 -26.01 -75.02 19.27
C TYR A 9 -25.01 -74.33 20.21
N THR A 10 -25.20 -73.01 20.30
CA THR A 10 -24.89 -72.08 21.40
C THR A 10 -23.44 -71.67 21.71
N ALA A 11 -23.09 -70.43 21.36
CA ALA A 11 -22.30 -69.49 22.18
C ALA A 11 -22.54 -68.05 21.64
N ILE A 12 -23.41 -67.26 22.29
CA ILE A 12 -23.09 -66.14 23.18
C ILE A 12 -22.56 -64.89 22.43
N PHE A 13 -23.36 -63.82 22.56
CA PHE A 13 -23.04 -62.43 22.25
C PHE A 13 -21.61 -62.04 22.65
N LEU A 14 -20.76 -61.74 21.67
CA LEU A 14 -19.59 -60.89 21.87
C LEU A 14 -19.91 -59.50 21.33
N VAL A 15 -20.31 -58.65 22.26
CA VAL A 15 -20.30 -57.19 22.14
C VAL A 15 -18.85 -56.78 21.84
N LEU A 16 -18.54 -56.52 20.57
CA LEU A 16 -17.47 -55.58 20.24
C LEU A 16 -18.10 -54.20 20.21
N ALA A 17 -18.19 -53.60 21.41
CA ALA A 17 -18.15 -52.15 21.53
C ALA A 17 -16.75 -51.72 21.08
N ALA A 18 -16.53 -51.66 19.76
CA ALA A 18 -15.53 -50.75 19.24
C ALA A 18 -15.96 -49.36 19.73
N PRO A 19 -15.10 -48.58 20.41
CA PRO A 19 -15.40 -47.18 20.54
C PRO A 19 -15.60 -46.69 19.12
N ALA A 20 -16.74 -46.07 18.86
CA ALA A 20 -16.96 -45.34 17.62
C ALA A 20 -15.92 -44.20 17.61
N VAL A 21 -14.72 -44.51 17.11
CA VAL A 21 -13.71 -43.52 16.79
C VAL A 21 -14.34 -42.72 15.67
N ARG A 22 -14.96 -41.60 16.02
CA ARG A 22 -15.34 -40.62 15.02
C ARG A 22 -14.04 -40.17 14.40
N ALA A 23 -13.85 -40.49 13.13
CA ALA A 23 -12.69 -40.14 12.32
C ALA A 23 -12.48 -38.62 12.17
N ASP A 24 -13.28 -37.80 12.85
CA ASP A 24 -13.31 -36.34 12.74
C ASP A 24 -12.96 -35.62 14.07
N ASP A 25 -12.48 -36.32 15.10
CA ASP A 25 -11.92 -35.64 16.28
C ASP A 25 -10.47 -35.23 15.97
N ILE A 26 -10.34 -34.00 15.47
CA ILE A 26 -9.06 -33.39 15.05
C ILE A 26 -7.99 -33.37 16.14
N CYS A 27 -8.35 -33.65 17.40
CA CYS A 27 -7.46 -33.64 18.56
C CYS A 27 -7.11 -35.05 19.06
N LEU A 28 -7.16 -36.07 18.20
CA LEU A 28 -6.79 -37.45 18.54
C LEU A 28 -5.47 -37.93 17.91
N GLY A 29 -4.83 -37.14 17.05
CA GLY A 29 -3.57 -37.51 16.44
C GLY A 29 -2.36 -37.28 17.36
N ASP A 30 -1.32 -38.10 17.17
CA ASP A 30 -0.09 -38.05 17.96
C ASP A 30 0.64 -36.70 17.82
N GLU A 31 0.54 -36.06 16.66
CA GLU A 31 1.17 -34.75 16.40
C GLU A 31 0.42 -33.63 17.12
N GLU A 32 -0.91 -33.68 17.20
CA GLU A 32 -1.72 -32.72 17.94
C GLU A 32 -1.50 -32.85 19.45
N GLU A 33 -1.38 -34.08 19.97
CA GLU A 33 -1.00 -34.34 21.36
C GLU A 33 0.38 -33.76 21.68
N LYS A 34 1.36 -34.05 20.82
CA LYS A 34 2.74 -33.58 20.98
C LYS A 34 2.82 -32.05 20.90
N ALA A 35 2.11 -31.43 19.96
CA ALA A 35 2.05 -29.98 19.83
C ALA A 35 1.38 -29.33 21.05
N ALA A 36 0.26 -29.87 21.53
CA ALA A 36 -0.42 -29.40 22.73
C ALA A 36 0.50 -29.48 23.97
N LYS A 37 1.16 -30.62 24.19
CA LYS A 37 2.10 -30.79 25.30
C LYS A 37 3.30 -29.84 25.20
N ALA A 38 3.83 -29.61 23.99
CA ALA A 38 4.92 -28.66 23.79
C ALA A 38 4.51 -27.23 24.15
N GLN A 39 3.29 -26.80 23.80
CA GLN A 39 2.76 -25.49 24.16
C GLN A 39 2.52 -25.34 25.66
N VAL A 40 2.02 -26.39 26.33
CA VAL A 40 1.90 -26.42 27.80
C VAL A 40 3.27 -26.32 28.47
N ALA A 41 4.28 -27.02 27.96
CA ALA A 41 5.65 -26.91 28.46
C ALA A 41 6.22 -25.50 28.26
N ALA A 42 5.95 -24.87 27.10
CA ALA A 42 6.33 -23.49 26.83
C ALA A 42 5.63 -22.50 27.79
N LEU A 43 4.35 -22.73 28.11
CA LEU A 43 3.64 -21.95 29.12
C LEU A 43 4.32 -22.02 30.49
N ARG A 44 4.61 -23.23 30.99
CA ARG A 44 5.28 -23.42 32.29
C ARG A 44 6.66 -22.75 32.33
N LYS A 45 7.39 -22.78 31.21
CA LYS A 45 8.66 -22.06 31.06
C LYS A 45 8.47 -20.54 31.08
N ALA A 46 7.42 -20.03 30.45
CA ALA A 46 7.14 -18.60 30.45
C ALA A 46 6.73 -18.12 31.85
N GLU A 47 5.92 -18.90 32.58
CA GLU A 47 5.55 -18.63 33.97
C GLU A 47 6.77 -18.54 34.89
N SER A 48 7.73 -19.47 34.75
CA SER A 48 8.95 -19.46 35.57
C SER A 48 9.95 -18.37 35.19
N SER A 49 9.92 -17.87 33.95
CA SER A 49 10.79 -16.79 33.50
C SER A 49 10.44 -15.43 34.11
N GLY A 50 9.20 -15.24 34.60
CA GLY A 50 8.71 -13.97 35.09
C GLY A 50 8.61 -12.86 34.04
N GLN A 51 8.82 -13.16 32.75
CA GLN A 51 8.77 -12.18 31.65
C GLN A 51 7.34 -11.99 31.14
N PRO A 52 6.69 -10.83 31.37
CA PRO A 52 5.27 -10.66 31.05
C PRO A 52 4.94 -10.81 29.56
N ALA A 53 5.83 -10.37 28.66
CA ALA A 53 5.63 -10.50 27.22
C ALA A 53 5.75 -11.96 26.73
N ALA A 54 6.72 -12.72 27.25
CA ALA A 54 6.84 -14.15 26.95
C ALA A 54 5.62 -14.93 27.45
N LEU A 55 5.13 -14.60 28.66
CA LEU A 55 3.91 -15.18 29.23
C LEU A 55 2.67 -14.86 28.39
N PHE A 56 2.57 -13.62 27.88
CA PHE A 56 1.49 -13.22 26.98
C PHE A 56 1.48 -14.03 25.68
N ILE A 57 2.65 -14.23 25.05
CA ILE A 57 2.77 -15.06 23.85
C ILE A 57 2.38 -16.51 24.14
N ALA A 58 2.82 -17.07 25.27
CA ALA A 58 2.46 -18.42 25.67
C ALA A 58 0.94 -18.56 25.87
N TYR A 59 0.30 -17.63 26.59
CA TYR A 59 -1.16 -17.63 26.75
C TYR A 59 -1.90 -17.51 25.41
N ARG A 60 -1.42 -16.67 24.48
CA ARG A 60 -2.02 -16.61 23.13
C ARG A 60 -1.87 -17.92 22.37
N SER A 61 -0.72 -18.57 22.46
CA SER A 61 -0.50 -19.87 21.82
C SER A 61 -1.48 -20.92 22.35
N ILE A 62 -1.73 -20.94 23.66
CA ILE A 62 -2.71 -21.82 24.29
C ILE A 62 -4.12 -21.51 23.80
N MET A 63 -4.52 -20.24 23.78
CA MET A 63 -5.86 -19.81 23.34
C MET A 63 -6.15 -20.07 21.86
N ASN A 64 -5.12 -20.19 21.03
CA ASN A 64 -5.24 -20.45 19.59
C ASN A 64 -5.19 -21.94 19.23
N ASN A 65 -5.00 -22.83 20.21
CA ASN A 65 -4.95 -24.26 19.98
C ASN A 65 -6.19 -24.93 20.57
N ASP A 66 -7.11 -25.29 19.68
CA ASP A 66 -8.40 -25.88 20.02
C ASP A 66 -8.28 -27.23 20.76
N CYS A 67 -7.12 -27.88 20.69
CA CYS A 67 -6.88 -29.17 21.34
C CYS A 67 -6.37 -29.06 22.78
N ILE A 68 -5.95 -27.88 23.26
CA ILE A 68 -5.39 -27.75 24.61
C ILE A 68 -6.39 -28.17 25.69
N ASP A 69 -7.68 -27.85 25.55
CA ASP A 69 -8.70 -28.17 26.56
C ASP A 69 -8.78 -29.69 26.83
N ARG A 70 -8.44 -30.52 25.82
CA ARG A 70 -8.39 -31.98 25.94
C ARG A 70 -7.18 -32.46 26.74
N TYR A 71 -6.02 -31.85 26.56
CA TYR A 71 -4.74 -32.33 27.10
C TYR A 71 -4.31 -31.62 28.39
N ASP A 72 -4.65 -30.34 28.57
CA ASP A 72 -4.43 -29.57 29.79
C ASP A 72 -5.48 -28.45 29.93
N LYS A 73 -6.66 -28.85 30.43
CA LYS A 73 -7.78 -27.95 30.73
C LYS A 73 -7.41 -26.81 31.67
N THR A 74 -6.47 -27.05 32.60
CA THR A 74 -6.01 -26.04 33.54
C THR A 74 -5.21 -24.95 32.83
N ALA A 75 -4.31 -25.32 31.92
CA ALA A 75 -3.58 -24.36 31.09
C ALA A 75 -4.54 -23.48 30.27
N MET A 76 -5.56 -24.08 29.65
CA MET A 76 -6.58 -23.33 28.90
C MET A 76 -7.36 -22.36 29.80
N ALA A 77 -7.84 -22.82 30.96
CA ALA A 77 -8.57 -22.00 31.91
C ALA A 77 -7.72 -20.82 32.43
N THR A 78 -6.46 -21.07 32.76
CA THR A 78 -5.51 -20.04 33.22
C THR A 78 -5.23 -19.00 32.13
N ALA A 79 -4.97 -19.44 30.89
CA ALA A 79 -4.76 -18.53 29.77
C ALA A 79 -6.00 -17.65 29.53
N LYS A 80 -7.19 -18.26 29.49
CA LYS A 80 -8.46 -17.55 29.31
C LYS A 80 -8.73 -16.50 30.39
N ALA A 81 -8.41 -16.82 31.64
CA ALA A 81 -8.63 -15.91 32.77
C ALA A 81 -7.67 -14.71 32.78
N ASN A 82 -6.42 -14.89 32.32
CA ASN A 82 -5.36 -13.92 32.52
C ASN A 82 -4.95 -13.15 31.26
N LEU A 83 -5.17 -13.69 30.06
CA LEU A 83 -4.65 -13.12 28.81
C LEU A 83 -5.07 -11.67 28.60
N THR A 84 -6.37 -11.36 28.77
CA THR A 84 -6.90 -10.01 28.54
C THR A 84 -6.29 -8.99 29.50
N LYS A 85 -6.18 -9.33 30.79
CA LYS A 85 -5.60 -8.42 31.79
C LYS A 85 -4.13 -8.17 31.50
N LEU A 86 -3.35 -9.22 31.28
CA LEU A 86 -1.93 -9.13 30.96
C LEU A 86 -1.68 -8.30 29.69
N GLY A 87 -2.48 -8.51 28.64
CA GLY A 87 -2.41 -7.73 27.41
C GLY A 87 -2.68 -6.24 27.64
N ARG A 88 -3.70 -5.89 28.45
CA ARG A 88 -4.00 -4.49 28.81
C ARG A 88 -2.86 -3.85 29.60
N ASP A 89 -2.25 -4.56 30.55
CA ASP A 89 -1.16 -4.04 31.38
C ASP A 89 0.11 -3.80 30.54
N LEU A 90 0.43 -4.72 29.62
CA LEU A 90 1.50 -4.57 28.63
C LEU A 90 1.23 -3.38 27.68
N ALA A 91 -0.01 -3.26 27.19
CA ALA A 91 -0.41 -2.16 26.32
C ALA A 91 -0.25 -0.80 27.01
N LYS A 92 -0.74 -0.67 28.25
CA LYS A 92 -0.59 0.56 29.06
C LYS A 92 0.87 0.90 29.32
N THR A 93 1.71 -0.12 29.56
CA THR A 93 3.15 0.08 29.75
C THR A 93 3.81 0.61 28.46
N ALA A 94 3.47 0.03 27.31
CA ALA A 94 3.97 0.52 26.01
C ALA A 94 3.46 1.94 25.71
N GLU A 95 2.20 2.23 26.03
CA GLU A 95 1.60 3.56 25.85
C GLU A 95 2.28 4.60 26.73
N ALA A 96 2.57 4.28 28.00
CA ALA A 96 3.28 5.16 28.92
C ALA A 96 4.72 5.48 28.46
N LYS A 97 5.33 4.57 27.71
CA LYS A 97 6.64 4.77 27.06
C LYS A 97 6.54 5.55 25.73
N GLY A 98 5.34 5.97 25.32
CA GLY A 98 5.11 6.67 24.06
C GLY A 98 5.11 5.76 22.82
N VAL A 99 5.08 4.44 22.99
CA VAL A 99 5.11 3.47 21.88
C VAL A 99 3.68 3.12 21.46
N PHE A 100 3.02 4.05 20.76
CA PHE A 100 1.61 3.90 20.37
C PHE A 100 1.41 2.88 19.24
N TYR A 101 2.15 3.03 18.13
CA TYR A 101 2.03 2.19 16.95
C TYR A 101 3.40 1.67 16.47
N SER A 102 3.41 0.42 16.04
CA SER A 102 4.50 -0.23 15.30
C SER A 102 3.90 -1.29 14.36
N PRO A 103 4.44 -1.46 13.15
CA PRO A 103 4.05 -2.57 12.28
C PRO A 103 4.47 -3.94 12.85
N GLU A 104 5.44 -3.98 13.75
CA GLU A 104 5.97 -5.22 14.31
C GLU A 104 4.93 -5.99 15.14
N PRO A 105 4.82 -7.32 14.98
CA PRO A 105 3.94 -8.13 15.81
C PRO A 105 4.41 -8.17 17.27
N VAL A 106 3.59 -8.72 18.15
CA VAL A 106 4.00 -8.97 19.54
C VAL A 106 5.09 -10.03 19.57
N ARG A 107 6.19 -9.76 20.25
CA ARG A 107 7.36 -10.63 20.37
C ARG A 107 7.61 -11.01 21.83
N PRO A 108 8.26 -12.17 22.10
CA PRO A 108 8.58 -12.59 23.48
C PRO A 108 9.51 -11.62 24.23
N ASP A 109 10.33 -10.85 23.51
CA ASP A 109 11.22 -9.81 24.05
C ASP A 109 10.47 -8.55 24.52
N GLY A 110 9.16 -8.46 24.28
CA GLY A 110 8.32 -7.33 24.70
C GLY A 110 8.49 -6.06 23.86
N HIS A 111 9.29 -6.09 22.79
CA HIS A 111 9.41 -4.96 21.88
C HIS A 111 8.24 -4.94 20.89
N THR A 112 7.19 -4.19 21.25
CA THR A 112 6.04 -3.92 20.38
C THR A 112 5.32 -2.64 20.84
N SER A 113 4.17 -2.33 20.25
CA SER A 113 3.39 -1.14 20.56
C SER A 113 2.13 -1.42 21.38
N ALA A 114 1.60 -0.37 22.01
CA ALA A 114 0.34 -0.43 22.73
C ALA A 114 -0.81 -0.91 21.83
N PHE A 115 -0.86 -0.40 20.59
CA PHE A 115 -1.81 -0.85 19.57
C PHE A 115 -1.80 -2.38 19.40
N ARG A 116 -0.61 -2.99 19.26
CA ARG A 116 -0.46 -4.42 18.98
C ARG A 116 -0.93 -5.30 20.14
N TYR A 117 -0.73 -4.86 21.38
CA TYR A 117 -1.25 -5.59 22.53
C TYR A 117 -2.78 -5.54 22.61
N PHE A 118 -3.39 -4.36 22.45
CA PHE A 118 -4.86 -4.23 22.44
C PHE A 118 -5.50 -5.01 21.28
N ASP A 119 -4.90 -4.93 20.09
CA ASP A 119 -5.35 -5.65 18.90
C ASP A 119 -5.26 -7.18 19.10
N ALA A 120 -4.16 -7.66 19.67
CA ALA A 120 -3.92 -9.07 19.92
C ALA A 120 -4.91 -9.72 20.92
N ILE A 121 -5.51 -8.93 21.81
CA ILE A 121 -6.53 -9.40 22.76
C ILE A 121 -7.96 -9.10 22.31
N GLY A 122 -8.15 -8.55 21.10
CA GLY A 122 -9.46 -8.18 20.56
C GLY A 122 -10.10 -6.95 21.22
N ASP A 123 -9.33 -6.15 21.97
CA ASP A 123 -9.80 -4.91 22.59
C ASP A 123 -9.74 -3.75 21.57
N TYR A 124 -10.48 -3.92 20.47
CA TYR A 124 -10.46 -3.00 19.34
C TYR A 124 -10.82 -1.55 19.69
N PRO A 125 -11.73 -1.25 20.65
CA PRO A 125 -11.97 0.13 21.07
C PRO A 125 -10.70 0.83 21.60
N GLU A 126 -9.93 0.17 22.45
CA GLU A 126 -8.66 0.71 22.95
C GLU A 126 -7.57 0.73 21.87
N ALA A 127 -7.50 -0.29 21.01
CA ALA A 127 -6.60 -0.30 19.87
C ALA A 127 -6.86 0.91 18.95
N ASN A 128 -8.13 1.20 18.67
CA ASN A 128 -8.56 2.35 17.88
C ASN A 128 -8.19 3.68 18.56
N ARG A 129 -8.42 3.81 19.87
CA ARG A 129 -8.02 5.00 20.64
C ARG A 129 -6.52 5.26 20.54
N VAL A 130 -5.70 4.23 20.73
CA VAL A 130 -4.24 4.34 20.65
C VAL A 130 -3.77 4.66 19.22
N MET A 131 -4.41 4.08 18.20
CA MET A 131 -4.12 4.42 16.81
C MET A 131 -4.42 5.90 16.51
N LEU A 132 -5.56 6.43 16.97
CA LEU A 132 -5.84 7.87 16.81
C LEU A 132 -4.81 8.74 17.55
N LYS A 133 -4.36 8.32 18.73
CA LYS A 133 -3.29 9.02 19.45
C LYS A 133 -1.98 9.03 18.64
N ALA A 134 -1.62 7.93 18.01
CA ALA A 134 -0.48 7.87 17.08
C ALA A 134 -0.68 8.81 15.89
N MET A 135 -1.88 8.83 15.31
CA MET A 135 -2.23 9.74 14.21
C MET A 135 -2.13 11.20 14.60
N HIS A 136 -2.59 11.60 15.80
CA HIS A 136 -2.50 12.99 16.24
C HIS A 136 -1.07 13.46 16.50
N LEU A 137 -0.13 12.54 16.78
CA LEU A 137 1.29 12.86 16.92
C LEU A 137 2.01 13.02 15.57
N LYS A 138 1.51 12.34 14.53
CA LYS A 138 2.04 12.42 13.15
C LYS A 138 0.90 12.60 12.15
N PRO A 139 0.15 13.72 12.22
CA PRO A 139 -1.07 13.89 11.43
C PRO A 139 -0.82 13.93 9.92
N GLU A 140 0.39 14.29 9.49
CA GLU A 140 0.82 14.34 8.10
C GLU A 140 1.38 13.01 7.55
N ASP A 141 1.54 11.98 8.39
CA ASP A 141 2.02 10.66 7.96
C ASP A 141 0.90 9.90 7.25
N LEU A 142 0.91 9.99 5.92
CA LEU A 142 -0.08 9.36 5.06
C LEU A 142 -0.02 7.82 5.12
N GLN A 143 1.15 7.23 5.38
CA GLN A 143 1.26 5.77 5.48
C GLN A 143 0.62 5.27 6.77
N LEU A 144 0.90 5.95 7.89
CA LEU A 144 0.21 5.66 9.14
C LEU A 144 -1.30 5.87 9.03
N PHE A 145 -1.72 6.92 8.32
CA PHE A 145 -3.14 7.16 8.06
C PHE A 145 -3.81 6.03 7.27
N LYS A 146 -3.18 5.56 6.18
CA LYS A 146 -3.68 4.44 5.37
C LYS A 146 -3.88 3.18 6.21
N ILE A 147 -2.96 2.92 7.13
CA ILE A 147 -3.06 1.81 8.10
C ILE A 147 -4.24 2.02 9.05
N ALA A 148 -4.37 3.22 9.64
CA ALA A 148 -5.49 3.56 10.52
C ALA A 148 -6.85 3.45 9.81
N TRP A 149 -6.90 3.85 8.53
CA TRP A 149 -8.12 3.73 7.73
C TRP A 149 -8.48 2.27 7.42
N ALA A 150 -7.48 1.41 7.17
CA ALA A 150 -7.66 0.01 6.83
C ALA A 150 -7.75 -0.92 8.07
N ILE A 151 -7.75 -0.38 9.29
CA ILE A 151 -7.53 -1.12 10.53
C ILE A 151 -8.57 -2.21 10.84
N ASP A 152 -9.75 -2.11 10.24
CA ASP A 152 -10.83 -3.09 10.38
C ASP A 152 -10.59 -4.36 9.56
N GLN A 153 -9.71 -4.31 8.56
CA GLN A 153 -9.43 -5.46 7.70
C GLN A 153 -8.84 -6.61 8.51
N GLY A 154 -9.52 -7.76 8.45
CA GLY A 154 -9.11 -8.96 9.18
C GLY A 154 -9.54 -9.01 10.65
N ARG A 155 -10.23 -7.99 11.17
CA ARG A 155 -10.81 -8.03 12.52
C ARG A 155 -12.21 -8.62 12.49
N THR A 156 -12.52 -9.43 13.51
CA THR A 156 -13.83 -10.06 13.68
C THR A 156 -14.53 -9.52 14.91
N ALA A 157 -15.82 -9.23 14.82
CA ALA A 157 -16.65 -8.81 15.94
C ALA A 157 -17.19 -10.00 16.72
N GLY A 158 -17.08 -9.94 18.05
CA GLY A 158 -17.84 -10.78 18.98
C GLY A 158 -17.58 -12.29 18.87
N SER A 159 -18.54 -13.07 19.36
CA SER A 159 -18.54 -14.54 19.24
C SER A 159 -19.13 -14.97 17.89
N ARG A 160 -18.80 -16.19 17.45
CA ARG A 160 -19.41 -16.79 16.25
C ARG A 160 -20.92 -16.87 16.42
N ASP A 161 -21.65 -16.57 15.36
CA ASP A 161 -23.09 -16.73 15.29
C ASP A 161 -23.43 -18.22 15.55
N PRO A 162 -24.25 -18.55 16.56
CA PRO A 162 -24.60 -19.93 16.88
C PRO A 162 -25.37 -20.68 15.79
N ARG A 163 -26.00 -19.97 14.84
CA ARG A 163 -26.76 -20.55 13.73
C ARG A 163 -25.91 -20.76 12.48
N THR A 164 -25.05 -19.82 12.13
CA THR A 164 -24.27 -19.87 10.89
C THR A 164 -22.83 -20.32 11.11
N GLY A 165 -22.33 -20.25 12.35
CA GLY A 165 -20.91 -20.45 12.67
C GLY A 165 -20.01 -19.32 12.18
N GLU A 166 -20.55 -18.30 11.50
CA GLU A 166 -19.79 -17.18 10.96
C GLU A 166 -19.51 -16.14 12.04
N GLN A 167 -18.37 -15.47 11.93
CA GLN A 167 -18.02 -14.38 12.82
C GLN A 167 -18.15 -13.07 12.03
N PRO A 168 -19.03 -12.13 12.44
CA PRO A 168 -19.22 -10.91 11.69
C PRO A 168 -17.92 -10.09 11.64
N PRO A 169 -17.64 -9.35 10.56
CA PRO A 169 -16.48 -8.48 10.52
C PRO A 169 -16.63 -7.35 11.55
N TYR A 170 -15.51 -6.92 12.13
CA TYR A 170 -15.50 -5.74 12.99
C TYR A 170 -15.59 -4.47 12.15
N VAL A 171 -16.39 -3.51 12.60
CA VAL A 171 -16.49 -2.19 12.00
C VAL A 171 -16.17 -1.16 13.08
N SER A 172 -15.18 -0.32 12.82
CA SER A 172 -14.81 0.74 13.75
C SER A 172 -15.98 1.71 14.02
N PRO A 173 -16.09 2.26 15.25
CA PRO A 173 -17.18 3.17 15.59
C PRO A 173 -17.22 4.40 14.67
N PRO A 174 -18.40 4.99 14.41
CA PRO A 174 -18.53 6.18 13.57
C PRO A 174 -17.63 7.35 14.00
N ALA A 175 -17.45 7.55 15.31
CA ALA A 175 -16.58 8.59 15.86
C ALA A 175 -15.10 8.40 15.43
N TYR A 176 -14.60 7.16 15.37
CA TYR A 176 -13.25 6.88 14.89
C TYR A 176 -13.08 7.28 13.42
N ARG A 177 -14.08 6.94 12.58
CA ARG A 177 -14.09 7.29 11.16
C ARG A 177 -14.17 8.80 10.95
N GLN A 178 -15.00 9.49 11.71
CA GLN A 178 -15.14 10.95 11.65
C GLN A 178 -13.83 11.66 11.98
N GLU A 179 -13.09 11.23 13.00
CA GLU A 179 -11.79 11.81 13.33
C GLU A 179 -10.75 11.57 12.22
N LEU A 180 -10.71 10.37 11.62
CA LEU A 180 -9.85 10.13 10.46
C LEU A 180 -10.23 11.00 9.26
N THR A 181 -11.53 11.12 8.94
CA THR A 181 -12.00 12.02 7.87
C THR A 181 -11.56 13.46 8.14
N LYS A 182 -11.64 13.93 9.39
CA LYS A 182 -11.19 15.28 9.78
C LYS A 182 -9.69 15.47 9.57
N ILE A 183 -8.86 14.49 9.95
CA ILE A 183 -7.41 14.51 9.71
C ILE A 183 -7.12 14.58 8.20
N ALA A 184 -7.83 13.78 7.40
CA ALA A 184 -7.66 13.78 5.95
C ALA A 184 -8.03 15.13 5.31
N SER A 185 -9.20 15.67 5.64
CA SER A 185 -9.63 16.99 5.16
C SER A 185 -8.66 18.10 5.57
N THR A 186 -8.17 18.07 6.81
CA THR A 186 -7.22 19.08 7.33
C THR A 186 -5.89 19.04 6.56
N ASN A 187 -5.37 17.85 6.27
CA ASN A 187 -4.13 17.70 5.49
C ASN A 187 -4.32 18.08 4.02
N ALA A 188 -5.42 17.66 3.40
CA ALA A 188 -5.78 18.07 2.05
C ALA A 188 -5.85 19.60 1.93
N ASP A 189 -6.59 20.27 2.83
CA ASP A 189 -6.72 21.73 2.85
C ASP A 189 -5.38 22.43 3.06
N ARG A 190 -4.54 21.91 3.97
CA ARG A 190 -3.20 22.45 4.22
C ARG A 190 -2.34 22.37 2.96
N LEU A 191 -2.36 21.24 2.25
CA LEU A 191 -1.60 21.04 1.01
C LEU A 191 -2.11 21.93 -0.12
N MET A 192 -3.43 22.04 -0.28
CA MET A 192 -4.05 22.94 -1.27
C MET A 192 -3.69 24.42 -1.00
N LYS A 193 -3.68 24.86 0.27
CA LYS A 193 -3.24 26.22 0.64
C LYS A 193 -1.74 26.42 0.45
N ALA A 194 -0.93 25.40 0.72
CA ALA A 194 0.51 25.47 0.50
C ALA A 194 0.84 25.54 -1.00
N GLU A 195 0.10 24.82 -1.83
CA GLU A 195 0.22 24.87 -3.30
C GLU A 195 -0.08 26.26 -3.86
N GLU A 196 -1.07 26.97 -3.32
CA GLU A 196 -1.42 28.31 -3.80
C GLU A 196 -0.23 29.28 -3.73
N LYS A 197 0.72 29.04 -2.81
CA LYS A 197 1.93 29.85 -2.68
C LYS A 197 2.94 29.61 -3.82
N ASP A 198 2.89 28.45 -4.48
CA ASP A 198 3.74 28.13 -5.63
C ASP A 198 3.17 28.68 -6.94
N ALA A 199 1.84 28.94 -6.97
CA ALA A 199 1.11 29.34 -8.17
C ALA A 199 1.66 30.60 -8.88
N PRO A 200 2.12 31.66 -8.18
CA PRO A 200 2.69 32.83 -8.84
C PRO A 200 3.89 32.52 -9.76
N GLY A 201 4.73 31.54 -9.40
CA GLY A 201 5.89 31.17 -10.20
C GLY A 201 5.53 30.47 -11.52
N LEU A 202 4.28 30.01 -11.69
CA LEU A 202 3.78 29.44 -12.95
C LEU A 202 3.61 30.49 -14.06
N SER A 203 3.63 31.77 -13.71
CA SER A 203 3.62 32.90 -14.64
C SER A 203 5.00 33.56 -14.80
N GLY A 204 6.03 33.04 -14.12
CA GLY A 204 7.38 33.61 -14.07
C GLY A 204 8.25 33.26 -15.29
N SER A 205 9.57 33.24 -15.09
CA SER A 205 10.53 32.81 -16.13
C SER A 205 10.38 31.30 -16.43
N ALA A 206 10.96 30.81 -17.53
CA ALA A 206 10.91 29.38 -17.84
C ALA A 206 11.48 28.49 -16.71
N ALA A 207 12.55 28.96 -16.05
CA ALA A 207 13.13 28.28 -14.90
C ALA A 207 12.16 28.26 -13.70
N ASP A 208 11.51 29.39 -13.40
CA ASP A 208 10.52 29.48 -12.32
C ASP A 208 9.34 28.55 -12.56
N VAL A 209 8.84 28.50 -13.79
CA VAL A 209 7.73 27.60 -14.14
C VAL A 209 8.09 26.15 -13.90
N SER A 210 9.28 25.70 -14.29
CA SER A 210 9.71 24.33 -14.04
C SER A 210 9.79 24.01 -12.55
N VAL A 211 10.36 24.89 -11.74
CA VAL A 211 10.47 24.71 -10.28
C VAL A 211 9.07 24.71 -9.62
N SER A 212 8.25 25.72 -9.93
CA SER A 212 6.89 25.84 -9.40
C SER A 212 6.01 24.68 -9.84
N THR A 213 6.16 24.17 -11.06
CA THR A 213 5.37 23.02 -11.56
C THR A 213 5.64 21.79 -10.72
N MET A 214 6.91 21.45 -10.49
CA MET A 214 7.27 20.29 -9.66
C MET A 214 6.74 20.43 -8.23
N SER A 215 6.91 21.62 -7.64
CA SER A 215 6.49 21.92 -6.27
C SER A 215 4.97 21.91 -6.08
N SER A 216 4.22 22.56 -6.98
CA SER A 216 2.76 22.67 -6.91
C SER A 216 2.10 21.33 -7.25
N LEU A 217 2.52 20.67 -8.33
CA LEU A 217 1.89 19.41 -8.75
C LEU A 217 2.09 18.29 -7.73
N GLN A 218 3.26 18.23 -7.07
CA GLN A 218 3.48 17.31 -5.96
C GLN A 218 2.48 17.55 -4.83
N LYS A 219 2.24 18.82 -4.45
CA LYS A 219 1.25 19.16 -3.40
C LYS A 219 -0.17 18.80 -3.83
N LEU A 220 -0.56 19.06 -5.07
CA LEU A 220 -1.89 18.68 -5.58
C LEU A 220 -2.08 17.16 -5.58
N ARG A 221 -1.08 16.39 -5.99
CA ARG A 221 -1.12 14.91 -5.96
C ARG A 221 -1.25 14.39 -4.54
N THR A 222 -0.43 14.88 -3.62
CA THR A 222 -0.53 14.47 -2.21
C THR A 222 -1.87 14.92 -1.61
N ALA A 223 -2.37 16.11 -1.95
CA ALA A 223 -3.69 16.57 -1.50
C ALA A 223 -4.81 15.64 -2.02
N ALA A 224 -4.76 15.24 -3.29
CA ALA A 224 -5.69 14.29 -3.88
C ALA A 224 -5.67 12.91 -3.18
N GLU A 225 -4.49 12.42 -2.80
CA GLU A 225 -4.39 11.19 -2.01
C GLU A 225 -5.13 11.31 -0.66
N TRP A 226 -4.97 12.43 0.04
CA TRP A 226 -5.73 12.69 1.26
C TRP A 226 -7.24 12.86 1.01
N MET A 227 -7.61 13.54 -0.07
CA MET A 227 -9.01 13.78 -0.44
C MET A 227 -9.79 12.50 -0.79
N THR A 228 -9.10 11.40 -1.13
CA THR A 228 -9.74 10.08 -1.31
C THR A 228 -10.49 9.63 -0.05
N TYR A 229 -10.12 10.15 1.12
CA TYR A 229 -10.73 9.83 2.42
C TYR A 229 -11.62 10.94 2.96
N ALA A 230 -11.84 12.00 2.17
CA ALA A 230 -12.67 13.14 2.51
C ALA A 230 -13.95 13.20 1.64
N PRO A 231 -15.02 13.88 2.10
CA PRO A 231 -16.21 14.10 1.28
C PRO A 231 -15.85 14.86 -0.01
N GLY A 232 -16.38 14.40 -1.15
CA GLY A 232 -16.18 15.04 -2.45
C GLY A 232 -14.96 14.56 -3.25
N GLY A 233 -14.10 13.72 -2.66
CA GLY A 233 -12.97 13.11 -3.37
C GLY A 233 -11.94 14.10 -3.90
N ASP A 234 -11.11 13.66 -4.85
CA ASP A 234 -9.97 14.41 -5.37
C ASP A 234 -10.30 15.50 -6.40
N LYS A 235 -11.58 15.70 -6.71
CA LYS A 235 -12.05 16.66 -7.71
C LYS A 235 -11.48 18.08 -7.51
N PRO A 236 -11.47 18.67 -6.30
CA PRO A 236 -10.93 20.02 -6.12
C PRO A 236 -9.45 20.15 -6.50
N ALA A 237 -8.64 19.12 -6.23
CA ALA A 237 -7.23 19.10 -6.61
C ALA A 237 -7.06 18.98 -8.13
N LYS A 238 -7.89 18.16 -8.79
CA LYS A 238 -7.89 18.00 -10.26
C LYS A 238 -8.36 19.25 -10.99
N ASP A 239 -9.44 19.88 -10.55
CA ASP A 239 -9.95 21.12 -11.14
C ASP A 239 -8.90 22.23 -11.03
N ARG A 240 -8.21 22.32 -9.88
CA ARG A 240 -7.10 23.27 -9.70
C ARG A 240 -5.92 22.96 -10.60
N ALA A 241 -5.58 21.69 -10.79
CA ALA A 241 -4.53 21.31 -11.73
C ALA A 241 -4.86 21.75 -13.17
N ASP A 242 -6.10 21.56 -13.64
CA ASP A 242 -6.50 22.06 -14.97
C ASP A 242 -6.32 23.58 -15.08
N GLN A 243 -6.68 24.34 -14.04
CA GLN A 243 -6.47 25.79 -13.98
C GLN A 243 -4.98 26.19 -14.00
N ARG A 244 -4.09 25.40 -13.39
CA ARG A 244 -2.63 25.65 -13.44
C ARG A 244 -2.08 25.38 -14.84
N GLY A 245 -2.53 24.31 -15.49
CA GLY A 245 -2.24 24.07 -16.91
C GLY A 245 -2.63 25.26 -17.78
N ASP A 246 -3.85 25.76 -17.61
CA ASP A 246 -4.34 26.93 -18.35
C ASP A 246 -3.53 28.20 -18.07
N THR A 247 -3.02 28.36 -16.84
CA THR A 247 -2.16 29.49 -16.45
C THR A 247 -0.85 29.48 -17.25
N ILE A 248 -0.19 28.32 -17.32
CA ILE A 248 1.06 28.16 -18.08
C ILE A 248 0.83 28.39 -19.58
N MET A 249 -0.29 27.89 -20.11
CA MET A 249 -0.62 28.01 -21.54
C MET A 249 -0.96 29.44 -21.97
N LYS A 250 -1.34 30.34 -21.05
CA LYS A 250 -1.62 31.76 -21.31
C LYS A 250 -0.36 32.64 -21.38
N ARG A 251 0.83 32.09 -21.15
CA ARG A 251 2.10 32.83 -21.23
C ARG A 251 2.38 33.28 -22.67
N SER A 252 3.12 34.38 -22.81
CA SER A 252 3.44 34.99 -24.11
C SER A 252 4.35 34.12 -24.99
N ASP A 253 5.28 33.35 -24.39
CA ASP A 253 6.04 32.29 -25.08
C ASP A 253 5.91 30.96 -24.32
N PRO A 254 4.90 30.14 -24.65
CA PRO A 254 4.64 28.88 -23.96
C PRO A 254 5.48 27.72 -24.51
N THR A 255 6.27 27.93 -25.58
CA THR A 255 6.96 26.89 -26.35
C THR A 255 7.82 25.98 -25.47
N PHE A 256 8.55 26.57 -24.51
CA PHE A 256 9.42 25.83 -23.60
C PHE A 256 8.73 25.32 -22.33
N THR A 257 7.43 25.57 -22.16
CA THR A 257 6.67 25.20 -20.96
C THR A 257 5.40 24.38 -21.21
N HIS A 258 5.10 24.03 -22.46
CA HIS A 258 4.00 23.11 -22.78
C HIS A 258 4.10 21.78 -22.04
N MET A 259 5.32 21.26 -21.85
CA MET A 259 5.52 20.02 -21.10
C MET A 259 5.05 20.16 -19.65
N ASN A 260 5.29 21.30 -19.00
CA ASN A 260 4.82 21.58 -17.65
C ASN A 260 3.29 21.65 -17.58
N ALA A 261 2.64 22.31 -18.54
CA ALA A 261 1.17 22.35 -18.62
C ALA A 261 0.58 20.94 -18.84
N THR A 262 1.23 20.11 -19.66
CA THR A 262 0.81 18.73 -19.93
C THR A 262 0.76 17.90 -18.65
N LEU A 263 1.75 18.03 -17.76
CA LEU A 263 1.78 17.31 -16.47
C LEU A 263 0.56 17.62 -15.60
N TYR A 264 0.10 18.87 -15.61
CA TYR A 264 -1.11 19.28 -14.88
C TYR A 264 -2.38 18.68 -15.50
N TYR A 265 -2.50 18.71 -16.83
CA TYR A 265 -3.65 18.15 -17.53
C TYR A 265 -3.73 16.62 -17.42
N GLU A 266 -2.60 15.93 -17.45
CA GLU A 266 -2.52 14.49 -17.21
C GLU A 266 -3.02 14.13 -15.82
N PHE A 267 -2.58 14.87 -14.80
CA PHE A 267 -3.05 14.66 -13.44
C PHE A 267 -4.54 15.01 -13.25
N SER A 268 -5.02 16.09 -13.87
CA SER A 268 -6.44 16.45 -13.80
C SER A 268 -7.35 15.50 -14.59
N GLY A 269 -6.79 14.70 -15.50
CA GLY A 269 -7.55 13.86 -16.44
C GLY A 269 -8.19 14.68 -17.57
N SER A 270 -7.71 15.89 -17.82
CA SER A 270 -8.25 16.81 -18.82
C SER A 270 -7.91 16.37 -20.25
N PRO A 271 -8.88 16.46 -21.20
CA PRO A 271 -8.61 16.14 -22.60
C PRO A 271 -7.56 17.07 -23.24
N LYS A 272 -7.38 18.28 -22.69
CA LYS A 272 -6.40 19.28 -23.15
C LYS A 272 -4.96 18.75 -23.18
N GLY A 273 -4.61 17.84 -22.27
CA GLY A 273 -3.27 17.23 -22.25
C GLY A 273 -2.97 16.43 -23.53
N LYS A 274 -3.95 15.69 -24.04
CA LYS A 274 -3.82 14.94 -25.29
C LYS A 274 -3.72 15.85 -26.50
N GLU A 275 -4.47 16.95 -26.50
CA GLU A 275 -4.43 17.95 -27.56
C GLU A 275 -3.06 18.64 -27.64
N ILE A 276 -2.49 19.03 -26.48
CA ILE A 276 -1.16 19.64 -26.41
C ILE A 276 -0.08 18.64 -26.83
N ALA A 277 -0.15 17.39 -26.39
CA ALA A 277 0.77 16.34 -26.83
C ALA A 277 0.73 16.15 -28.36
N ALA A 278 -0.47 16.17 -28.96
CA ALA A 278 -0.63 16.11 -30.41
C ALA A 278 -0.05 17.35 -31.12
N GLN A 279 -0.25 18.55 -30.58
CA GLN A 279 0.33 19.78 -31.11
C GLN A 279 1.87 19.79 -31.03
N LEU A 280 2.44 19.32 -29.93
CA LEU A 280 3.90 19.20 -29.76
C LEU A 280 4.49 18.21 -30.76
N LYS A 281 3.83 17.06 -30.97
CA LYS A 281 4.23 16.09 -31.98
C LYS A 281 4.20 16.69 -33.38
N LYS A 282 3.11 17.37 -33.75
CA LYS A 282 2.98 18.04 -35.05
C LYS A 282 4.06 19.10 -35.27
N LYS A 283 4.34 19.94 -34.26
CA LYS A 283 5.42 20.93 -34.33
C LYS A 283 6.81 20.28 -34.45
N GLY A 284 7.04 19.17 -33.76
CA GLY A 284 8.27 18.38 -33.88
C GLY A 284 8.47 17.85 -35.29
N GLU A 285 7.42 17.27 -35.88
CA GLU A 285 7.42 16.79 -37.26
C GLU A 285 7.63 17.92 -38.28
N GLU A 286 7.00 19.08 -38.07
CA GLU A 286 7.17 20.26 -38.92
C GLU A 286 8.61 20.82 -38.84
N SER A 287 9.18 20.89 -37.64
CA SER A 287 10.58 21.30 -37.41
C SER A 287 11.56 20.32 -38.08
N GLN A 288 11.33 19.01 -37.93
CA GLN A 288 12.12 17.98 -38.58
C GLN A 288 12.06 18.11 -40.11
N ARG A 289 10.86 18.27 -40.69
CA ARG A 289 10.69 18.49 -42.13
C ARG A 289 11.35 19.78 -42.61
N ALA A 290 11.35 20.85 -41.80
CA ALA A 290 12.03 22.09 -42.14
C ALA A 290 13.55 21.94 -42.13
N MET A 291 14.10 21.20 -41.15
CA MET A 291 15.52 20.84 -41.12
C MET A 291 15.92 19.96 -42.30
N GLU A 292 15.12 18.95 -42.65
CA GLU A 292 15.35 18.10 -43.82
C GLU A 292 15.36 18.91 -45.13
N LYS A 293 14.39 19.83 -45.32
CA LYS A 293 14.37 20.73 -46.48
C LYS A 293 15.59 21.64 -46.54
N THR A 294 16.01 22.17 -45.40
CA THR A 294 17.20 23.05 -45.33
C THR A 294 18.47 22.26 -45.62
N GLY A 295 18.60 21.05 -45.07
CA GLY A 295 19.70 20.15 -45.35
C GLY A 295 19.77 19.72 -46.82
N ASN A 296 18.62 19.46 -47.46
CA ASN A 296 18.55 19.15 -48.88
C ASN A 296 18.96 20.33 -49.76
N LYS A 297 18.48 21.54 -49.46
CA LYS A 297 18.91 22.76 -50.17
C LYS A 297 20.41 23.02 -50.05
N LEU A 298 21.00 22.75 -48.88
CA LEU A 298 22.44 22.88 -48.68
C LEU A 298 23.21 21.85 -49.53
N LYS A 299 22.75 20.60 -49.59
CA LYS A 299 23.33 19.56 -50.44
C LYS A 299 23.25 19.91 -51.93
N GLU A 300 22.11 20.43 -52.37
CA GLU A 300 21.93 20.91 -53.75
C GLU A 300 22.91 22.04 -54.08
N ALA A 301 23.01 23.06 -53.21
CA ALA A 301 23.94 24.17 -53.39
C ALA A 301 25.41 23.71 -53.46
N ILE A 302 25.82 22.75 -52.62
CA ILE A 302 27.16 22.16 -52.66
C ILE A 302 27.40 21.42 -53.98
N THR A 303 26.40 20.69 -54.46
CA THR A 303 26.48 19.92 -55.71
C THR A 303 26.59 20.84 -56.93
N GLU A 304 25.78 21.90 -56.98
CA GLU A 304 25.84 22.91 -58.03
C GLU A 304 27.19 23.65 -58.04
N GLN A 305 27.71 24.01 -56.87
CA GLN A 305 29.01 24.67 -56.75
C GLN A 305 30.15 23.74 -57.19
N SER A 306 30.12 22.48 -56.76
CA SER A 306 31.10 21.47 -57.20
C SER A 306 31.07 21.25 -58.72
N ALA A 307 29.89 21.22 -59.34
CA ALA A 307 29.75 21.08 -60.78
C ALA A 307 30.26 22.31 -61.54
N ALA A 308 30.02 23.52 -61.02
CA ALA A 308 30.54 24.76 -61.57
C ALA A 308 32.07 24.84 -61.47
N ASP A 309 32.65 24.41 -60.35
CA ASP A 309 34.09 24.39 -60.14
C ASP A 309 34.79 23.33 -60.99
N GLN A 310 34.17 22.15 -61.17
CA GLN A 310 34.67 21.14 -62.11
C GLN A 310 34.69 21.67 -63.55
N LYS A 311 33.61 22.33 -64.01
CA LYS A 311 33.60 22.98 -65.34
C LYS A 311 34.68 24.04 -65.50
N LYS A 312 34.95 24.83 -64.47
CA LYS A 312 36.05 25.82 -64.49
C LYS A 312 37.41 25.13 -64.57
N PHE A 313 37.59 24.04 -63.84
CA PHE A 313 38.81 23.24 -63.89
C PHE A 313 39.02 22.63 -65.28
N ASP A 314 38.00 21.98 -65.84
CA ASP A 314 38.07 21.35 -67.16
C ASP A 314 38.35 22.39 -68.26
N LYS A 315 37.73 23.58 -68.17
CA LYS A 315 38.02 24.68 -69.10
C LYS A 315 39.47 25.15 -68.98
N LYS A 316 39.96 25.40 -67.76
CA LYS A 316 41.37 25.79 -67.55
C LYS A 316 42.33 24.72 -68.04
N LYS A 317 42.00 23.45 -67.83
CA LYS A 317 42.79 22.32 -68.32
C LYS A 317 42.86 22.31 -69.85
N ALA A 318 41.71 22.46 -70.53
CA ALA A 318 41.66 22.52 -71.99
C ALA A 318 42.41 23.73 -72.57
N ASP A 319 42.30 24.90 -71.92
CA ASP A 319 43.06 26.09 -72.30
C ASP A 319 44.58 25.85 -72.14
N LEU A 320 45.00 25.17 -71.07
CA LEU A 320 46.40 24.81 -70.82
C LEU A 320 46.94 23.77 -71.82
N GLU A 321 46.14 22.74 -72.14
CA GLU A 321 46.51 21.72 -73.13
C GLU A 321 46.72 22.35 -74.52
N LYS A 322 45.87 23.33 -74.87
CA LYS A 322 46.01 24.11 -76.11
C LYS A 322 47.25 25.00 -76.14
N GLU A 323 47.63 25.60 -75.01
CA GLU A 323 48.85 26.42 -74.90
C GLU A 323 50.13 25.58 -74.91
N LEU A 324 50.07 24.36 -74.37
CA LEU A 324 51.22 23.45 -74.27
C LEU A 324 51.39 22.52 -75.48
N GLY A 325 50.46 22.54 -76.44
CA GLY A 325 50.58 21.83 -77.71
C GLY A 325 50.37 20.31 -77.64
N PHE A 326 49.57 19.86 -76.67
CA PHE A 326 49.04 18.47 -76.62
C PHE A 326 47.76 18.34 -77.46
#